data_AF-A0A1F9CGF7-F1
#
_entry.id   AF-A0A1F9CGF7-F1
#
_cell.length_a   1.000
_cell.length_b   1.000
_cell.length_c   1.000
_cell.angle_alpha   90.00
_cell.angle_beta   90.00
_cell.angle_gamma   90.00
#
_symmetry.space_group_name_H-M   'P 1'
#
loop_
_entity.id
_entity.type
_entity.pdbx_description
1 polymer ?
#
loop_
_entity_poly.entity_id
_entity_poly.type
_entity_poly.pdbx_seq_one_letter_code
_entity_poly.pdbx_strand_id
1 'polypeptide(L)'
;MPVYVDNNKCNGCGSSKEPPCVRMCPGDLMVKDFTSSKAYLRSKEDCWNCYACVKPCPQEAIEMKLSYQMGFLNAKVQPHIISSELIEWECIDTHGNVERYRIPTKYVPVEIDEEPLAEEPSTGADI
;
A
#
# COMPACT_ATOMS: atom_id res chain seq x y z
N MET A 1 7.34 -14.50 2.39
CA MET A 1 6.38 -13.98 3.39
C MET A 1 5.75 -12.71 2.83
N PRO A 2 5.00 -12.82 1.72
CA PRO A 2 4.68 -11.68 0.88
C PRO A 2 3.73 -10.70 1.57
N VAL A 3 3.58 -9.53 0.96
CA VAL A 3 2.50 -8.61 1.29
C VAL A 3 1.17 -9.08 0.69
N TYR A 4 0.07 -8.69 1.32
CA TYR A 4 -1.30 -8.95 0.92
C TYR A 4 -2.10 -7.66 0.94
N VAL A 5 -3.04 -7.54 0.01
CA VAL A 5 -3.96 -6.41 -0.08
C VAL A 5 -5.32 -6.82 0.47
N ASP A 6 -5.81 -6.07 1.44
CA ASP A 6 -7.18 -6.14 1.93
C ASP A 6 -8.10 -5.40 0.96
N ASN A 7 -8.89 -6.17 0.20
CA ASN A 7 -9.80 -5.64 -0.81
C ASN A 7 -10.94 -4.80 -0.22
N ASN A 8 -11.26 -4.94 1.07
CA ASN A 8 -12.28 -4.12 1.73
C ASN A 8 -11.76 -2.71 2.04
N LYS A 9 -10.45 -2.57 2.28
CA LYS A 9 -9.80 -1.28 2.55
C LYS A 9 -9.25 -0.62 1.29
N CYS A 10 -8.76 -1.41 0.34
CA CYS A 10 -8.16 -0.88 -0.88
C CYS A 10 -9.22 -0.15 -1.72
N ASN A 11 -8.99 1.11 -2.05
CA ASN A 11 -9.86 1.90 -2.94
C ASN A 11 -9.23 2.15 -4.32
N GLY A 12 -8.15 1.44 -4.65
CA GLY A 12 -7.43 1.59 -5.92
C GLY A 12 -6.76 2.96 -6.13
N CYS A 13 -6.74 3.82 -5.10
CA CYS A 13 -6.33 5.23 -5.22
C CYS A 13 -7.04 5.99 -6.34
N GLY A 14 -8.34 5.73 -6.54
CA GLY A 14 -9.16 6.46 -7.52
C GLY A 14 -8.72 6.22 -8.97
N SER A 15 -8.50 7.29 -9.73
CA SER A 15 -8.08 7.27 -11.14
C SER A 15 -6.58 7.06 -11.35
N SER A 16 -5.78 7.01 -10.28
CA SER A 16 -4.32 6.88 -10.38
C SER A 16 -3.88 5.69 -11.23
N LYS A 17 -2.93 5.92 -12.14
CA LYS A 17 -2.36 4.88 -12.99
C LYS A 17 -1.30 4.10 -12.23
N GLU A 18 -0.45 4.83 -11.50
CA GLU A 18 0.63 4.27 -10.68
C GLU A 18 0.48 4.68 -9.22
N PRO A 19 -0.44 4.04 -8.49
CA PRO A 19 -0.68 4.38 -7.09
C PRO A 19 0.59 4.19 -6.25
N PRO A 20 0.68 4.83 -5.08
CA PRO A 20 1.91 4.83 -4.27
C PRO A 20 2.50 3.43 -4.01
N CYS A 21 1.64 2.42 -3.82
CA CYS A 21 2.09 1.04 -3.60
C CYS A 21 2.75 0.39 -4.84
N VAL A 22 2.31 0.76 -6.05
CA VAL A 22 2.90 0.33 -7.33
C VAL A 22 4.24 1.04 -7.52
N ARG A 23 4.24 2.38 -7.44
CA ARG A 23 5.43 3.22 -7.68
C ARG A 23 6.59 2.93 -6.73
N MET A 24 6.28 2.60 -5.47
CA MET A 24 7.30 2.34 -4.46
C MET A 24 7.79 0.89 -4.41
N CYS A 25 7.22 -0.03 -5.19
CA CYS A 25 7.65 -1.42 -5.16
C CYS A 25 8.98 -1.59 -5.92
N PRO A 26 10.12 -1.86 -5.24
CA PRO A 26 11.41 -1.96 -5.92
C PRO A 26 11.52 -3.20 -6.83
N GLY A 27 10.67 -4.21 -6.61
CA GLY A 27 10.62 -5.41 -7.44
C GLY A 27 9.58 -5.35 -8.56
N ASP A 28 8.91 -4.20 -8.76
CA ASP A 28 7.83 -4.04 -9.75
C ASP A 28 6.68 -5.06 -9.55
N LEU A 29 6.46 -5.51 -8.32
CA LEU A 29 5.53 -6.63 -8.04
C LEU A 29 4.10 -6.18 -7.77
N MET A 30 3.92 -4.94 -7.31
CA MET A 30 2.61 -4.37 -7.03
C MET A 30 2.00 -3.86 -8.32
N VAL A 31 0.75 -4.24 -8.60
CA VAL A 31 0.03 -3.86 -9.82
C VAL A 31 -1.38 -3.41 -9.43
N LYS A 32 -1.91 -2.40 -10.11
CA LYS A 32 -3.32 -2.02 -10.04
C LYS A 32 -4.10 -2.76 -11.13
N ASP A 33 -5.15 -3.46 -10.75
CA ASP A 33 -6.17 -3.91 -11.69
C ASP A 33 -7.19 -2.79 -11.91
N PHE A 34 -7.26 -2.27 -13.13
CA PHE A 34 -8.18 -1.21 -13.52
C PHE A 34 -9.64 -1.68 -13.62
N THR A 35 -9.89 -3.00 -13.72
CA THR A 35 -11.25 -3.55 -13.79
C THR A 35 -11.89 -3.60 -12.41
N SER A 36 -11.18 -4.16 -11.42
CA SER A 36 -11.66 -4.19 -10.03
C SER A 36 -11.35 -2.91 -9.24
N SER A 37 -10.48 -2.05 -9.77
CA SER A 37 -9.90 -0.90 -9.06
C SER A 37 -9.24 -1.30 -7.73
N LYS A 38 -8.47 -2.40 -7.75
CA LYS A 38 -7.74 -2.91 -6.58
C LYS A 38 -6.28 -3.15 -6.92
N ALA A 39 -5.41 -2.95 -5.93
CA ALA A 39 -4.02 -3.35 -6.04
C ALA A 39 -3.87 -4.84 -5.71
N TYR A 40 -2.94 -5.51 -6.37
CA TYR A 40 -2.56 -6.89 -6.06
C TYR A 40 -1.05 -7.09 -6.26
N LEU A 41 -0.54 -8.19 -5.73
CA LEU A 41 0.85 -8.59 -5.87
C LEU A 41 0.95 -9.67 -6.96
N ARG A 42 1.68 -9.40 -8.05
CA ARG A 42 1.74 -10.30 -9.22
C ARG A 42 2.57 -11.56 -9.00
N SER A 43 3.63 -11.48 -8.19
CA SER A 43 4.49 -12.61 -7.81
C SER A 43 4.78 -12.52 -6.32
N LYS A 44 4.43 -13.59 -5.59
CA LYS A 44 4.55 -13.66 -4.13
C LYS A 44 5.94 -14.13 -3.72
N GLU A 45 6.50 -15.03 -4.50
CA GLU A 45 7.83 -15.62 -4.34
C GLU A 45 8.95 -14.59 -4.47
N ASP A 46 8.77 -13.57 -5.31
CA ASP A 46 9.77 -12.51 -5.52
C ASP A 46 9.69 -11.40 -4.46
N CYS A 47 8.71 -11.44 -3.56
CA CYS A 47 8.50 -10.38 -2.58
C CYS A 47 9.54 -10.42 -1.46
N TRP A 48 10.24 -9.29 -1.28
CA TRP A 48 11.27 -9.13 -0.25
C TRP A 48 10.75 -8.66 1.10
N ASN A 49 9.45 -8.40 1.21
CA ASN A 49 8.81 -8.07 2.49
C ASN A 49 9.42 -6.81 3.14
N CYS A 50 9.83 -5.85 2.29
CA CYS A 50 10.56 -4.64 2.69
C CYS A 50 9.66 -3.50 3.19
N TYR A 51 8.34 -3.69 3.23
CA TYR A 51 7.33 -2.68 3.57
C TYR A 51 7.28 -1.43 2.66
N ALA A 52 8.00 -1.42 1.54
CA ALA A 52 8.06 -0.26 0.65
C ALA A 52 6.69 0.10 0.04
N CYS A 53 5.84 -0.88 -0.24
CA CYS A 53 4.47 -0.65 -0.70
C CYS A 53 3.46 -0.48 0.45
N VAL A 54 3.78 -0.96 1.65
CA VAL A 54 2.90 -0.92 2.83
C VAL A 54 2.84 0.50 3.41
N LYS A 55 4.00 1.08 3.71
CA LYS A 55 4.13 2.41 4.34
C LYS A 55 3.41 3.54 3.58
N PRO A 56 3.48 3.63 2.24
CA PRO A 56 2.84 4.72 1.50
C PRO A 56 1.36 4.47 1.19
N CYS A 57 0.77 3.34 1.56
CA CYS A 57 -0.64 3.08 1.28
C CYS A 57 -1.52 3.99 2.16
N PRO A 58 -2.27 4.94 1.59
CA PRO A 58 -3.07 5.89 2.38
C PRO A 58 -4.25 5.24 3.08
N GLN A 59 -4.69 4.07 2.61
CA GLN A 59 -5.78 3.30 3.22
C GLN A 59 -5.28 2.23 4.20
N GLU A 60 -3.96 2.12 4.39
CA GLU A 60 -3.32 1.03 5.15
C GLU A 60 -3.87 -0.36 4.77
N ALA A 61 -4.17 -0.53 3.47
CA ALA A 61 -4.82 -1.73 2.94
C ALA A 61 -3.84 -2.87 2.67
N ILE A 62 -2.54 -2.66 2.90
CA ILE A 62 -1.51 -3.65 2.58
C ILE A 62 -0.86 -4.10 3.88
N GLU A 63 -0.79 -5.41 4.10
CA GLU A 63 -0.16 -6.01 5.27
C GLU A 63 0.85 -7.09 4.87
N MET A 64 1.92 -7.23 5.64
CA MET A 64 2.84 -8.36 5.48
C MET A 64 2.27 -9.59 6.18
N LYS A 65 2.17 -10.72 5.49
CA LYS A 65 1.85 -12.00 6.14
C LYS A 65 3.14 -12.76 6.43
N LEU A 66 3.39 -12.93 7.73
CA LEU A 66 4.44 -13.81 8.23
C LEU A 66 4.18 -15.25 7.78
N SER A 67 5.26 -16.01 7.61
CA SER A 67 5.15 -17.45 7.35
C SER A 67 4.52 -18.12 8.57
N TYR A 68 3.78 -19.21 8.33
CA TYR A 68 3.14 -19.96 9.41
C TYR A 68 4.14 -20.37 10.51
N GLN A 69 5.37 -20.72 10.13
CA GLN A 69 6.44 -21.10 11.07
C GLN A 69 6.90 -19.96 11.98
N MET A 70 6.76 -18.70 11.56
CA MET A 70 7.21 -17.53 12.34
C MET A 70 6.06 -16.86 13.10
N GLY A 71 4.88 -16.75 12.48
CA GLY A 71 3.80 -15.91 13.00
C GLY A 71 2.47 -16.63 13.21
N PHE A 72 2.40 -17.93 12.95
CA PHE A 72 1.14 -18.66 12.80
C PHE A 72 0.18 -17.86 11.88
N LEU A 73 -1.09 -17.70 12.25
CA LEU A 73 -2.06 -16.87 11.50
C LEU A 73 -2.26 -15.49 12.11
N ASN A 74 -1.76 -15.25 13.32
CA ASN A 74 -2.22 -14.15 14.18
C ASN A 74 -1.19 -13.02 14.26
N ALA A 75 0.10 -13.35 14.18
CA ALA A 75 1.14 -12.35 14.37
C ALA A 75 1.18 -11.36 13.21
N LYS A 76 1.32 -10.08 13.55
CA LYS A 76 1.27 -8.97 12.60
C LYS A 76 2.24 -7.88 13.02
N VAL A 77 2.86 -7.25 12.03
CA VAL A 77 3.66 -6.04 12.23
C VAL A 77 3.15 -5.00 11.25
N GLN A 78 2.49 -3.96 11.74
CA GLN A 78 1.85 -2.93 10.93
C GLN A 78 2.48 -1.57 11.22
N PRO A 79 3.01 -0.87 10.20
CA PRO A 79 3.41 0.51 10.34
C PRO A 79 2.22 1.45 10.21
N HIS A 80 2.23 2.51 10.99
CA HIS A 80 1.32 3.64 10.95
C HIS A 80 2.15 4.93 10.85
N ILE A 81 2.02 5.66 9.74
CA ILE A 81 2.67 6.96 9.59
C ILE A 81 1.82 7.99 10.34
N ILE A 82 2.31 8.44 11.51
CA ILE A 82 1.58 9.40 12.35
C ILE A 82 1.82 10.83 11.87
N SER A 83 3.05 11.13 11.47
CA SER A 83 3.44 12.42 10.87
C SER A 83 4.66 12.23 9.97
N SER A 84 5.10 13.30 9.30
CA SER A 84 6.36 13.29 8.55
C SER A 84 7.59 13.00 9.42
N GLU A 85 7.49 13.10 10.74
CA GLU A 85 8.60 12.91 11.67
C GLU A 85 8.45 11.69 12.59
N LEU A 86 7.32 10.98 12.51
CA LEU A 86 7.00 9.90 13.44
C LEU A 86 6.29 8.73 12.77
N ILE A 87 6.84 7.53 12.96
CA ILE A 87 6.21 6.26 12.60
C ILE A 87 5.93 5.46 13.88
N GLU A 88 4.72 4.93 14.00
CA GLU A 88 4.35 3.96 15.02
C GLU A 88 4.32 2.56 14.38
N TRP A 89 4.95 1.59 15.03
CA TRP A 89 4.88 0.18 14.66
C TRP A 89 4.01 -0.55 15.66
N GLU A 90 2.89 -1.10 15.20
CA GLU A 90 2.02 -2.00 15.95
C GLU A 90 2.48 -3.44 15.71
N CYS A 91 2.98 -4.09 16.76
CA CYS A 91 3.40 -5.48 16.76
C CYS A 91 2.37 -6.30 17.54
N ILE A 92 1.71 -7.22 16.86
CA ILE A 92 0.78 -8.19 17.45
C ILE A 92 1.49 -9.54 17.48
N ASP A 93 1.64 -10.14 18.66
CA ASP A 93 2.26 -11.45 18.80
C ASP A 93 1.28 -12.60 18.45
N THR A 94 1.74 -13.85 18.58
CA THR A 94 0.93 -15.03 18.26
C THR A 94 -0.25 -15.26 19.21
N HIS A 95 -0.20 -14.64 20.40
CA HIS A 95 -1.24 -14.71 21.43
C HIS A 95 -2.21 -13.51 21.38
N GLY A 96 -1.98 -12.56 20.47
CA GLY A 96 -2.78 -11.34 20.33
C GLY A 96 -2.37 -10.20 21.26
N ASN A 97 -1.24 -10.32 21.96
CA ASN A 97 -0.70 -9.19 22.73
C ASN A 97 -0.20 -8.11 21.77
N VAL A 98 -0.49 -6.86 22.09
CA VAL A 98 -0.15 -5.71 21.24
C VAL A 98 0.93 -4.87 21.91
N GLU A 99 2.04 -4.67 21.21
CA GLU A 99 3.10 -3.75 21.57
C GLU A 99 3.22 -2.64 20.52
N ARG A 100 3.43 -1.40 20.94
CA ARG A 100 3.55 -0.24 20.05
C ARG A 100 4.89 0.44 20.23
N TYR A 101 5.60 0.63 19.13
CA TYR A 101 6.92 1.28 19.11
C TYR A 101 6.86 2.57 18.29
N ARG A 102 7.18 3.70 18.92
CA ARG A 102 7.22 5.00 18.25
C ARG A 102 8.66 5.37 17.94
N ILE A 103 8.95 5.55 16.66
CA ILE A 103 10.31 5.77 16.16
C ILE A 103 10.32 7.09 15.38
N PRO A 104 11.23 8.03 15.70
CA PRO A 104 11.45 9.21 14.88
C PRO A 104 11.86 8.82 13.47
N THR A 105 11.29 9.46 12.47
CA THR A 105 11.58 9.20 11.05
C THR A 105 11.62 10.50 10.26
N LYS A 106 11.94 10.42 8.98
CA LYS A 106 11.68 11.49 8.01
C LYS A 106 10.92 10.87 6.85
N TYR A 107 9.61 11.02 6.88
CA TYR A 107 8.70 10.49 5.88
C TYR A 107 8.22 11.62 4.95
N VAL A 108 8.38 11.39 3.65
CA VAL A 108 7.83 12.24 2.60
C VAL A 108 6.67 11.47 1.97
N PRO A 109 5.42 11.99 2.06
CA PRO A 109 4.27 11.36 1.43
C PRO A 109 4.48 11.21 -0.08
N VAL A 110 4.09 10.05 -0.61
CA VAL A 110 4.08 9.80 -2.04
C VAL A 110 2.75 10.27 -2.60
N GLU A 111 2.80 11.27 -3.49
CA GLU A 111 1.60 11.83 -4.11
C GLU A 111 0.91 10.81 -5.02
N ILE A 112 -0.42 10.87 -5.04
CA ILE A 112 -1.24 10.09 -5.97
C ILE A 112 -1.23 10.84 -7.30
N ASP A 113 -0.80 10.18 -8.37
CA ASP A 113 -0.88 10.73 -9.71
C ASP A 113 -2.36 10.82 -10.12
N GLU A 114 -2.87 12.03 -10.30
CA GLU A 114 -4.19 12.25 -10.87
C GLU A 114 -4.03 12.39 -12.38
N GLU A 115 -4.76 11.58 -13.15
CA GLU A 115 -4.92 11.83 -14.57
C GLU A 115 -5.83 13.07 -14.73
N PRO A 116 -5.43 14.12 -15.45
CA PRO A 116 -6.34 15.21 -15.75
C PRO A 116 -7.52 14.63 -16.51
N LEU A 117 -8.74 15.01 -16.10
CA LEU A 117 -9.96 14.73 -16.84
C LEU A 117 -9.69 15.08 -18.31
N ALA A 118 -9.85 14.11 -19.21
CA ALA A 118 -9.72 14.35 -20.63
C ALA A 118 -10.54 15.60 -20.97
N GLU A 119 -9.88 16.66 -21.46
CA GLU A 119 -10.58 17.84 -21.94
C GLU A 119 -11.64 17.34 -22.93
N GLU A 120 -12.91 17.59 -22.61
CA GLU A 120 -13.99 17.31 -23.55
C GLU A 120 -13.60 17.97 -24.87
N PRO A 121 -13.63 17.26 -26.00
CA PRO A 121 -13.31 17.89 -27.26
C PRO A 121 -14.26 19.07 -27.40
N SER A 122 -13.72 20.29 -27.36
CA SER A 122 -14.49 21.51 -27.55
C SER A 122 -15.24 21.29 -28.85
N THR A 123 -16.54 21.09 -28.75
CA THR A 123 -17.42 21.00 -29.90
C THR A 123 -17.20 22.29 -30.66
N GLY A 124 -16.39 22.22 -31.72
CA GLY A 124 -16.15 23.32 -32.61
C GLY A 124 -17.49 23.71 -33.18
N ALA A 125 -18.06 24.76 -32.62
CA ALA A 125 -18.93 25.64 -33.36
C ALA A 125 -18.13 26.18 -34.56
N ASP A 126 -18.84 26.38 -35.66
CA ASP A 126 -18.45 27.12 -36.86
C ASP A 126 -17.66 26.35 -37.93
N ILE A 127 -18.38 25.64 -38.83
CA ILE A 127 -18.54 25.97 -40.27
C ILE A 127 -19.92 25.49 -40.74
#